data_AF-A0A924S0K9-F1
#
_entry.id   AF-A0A924S0K9-F1
#
_cell.length_a   1.000
_cell.length_b   1.000
_cell.length_c   1.000
_cell.angle_alpha   90.00
_cell.angle_beta   90.00
_cell.angle_gamma   90.00
#
_symmetry.space_group_name_H-M   'P 1'
#
loop_
_entity.id
_entity.type
_entity.pdbx_description
1 polymer ?
#
loop_
_entity_poly.entity_id
_entity_poly.type
_entity_poly.pdbx_seq_one_letter_code
_entity_poly.pdbx_strand_id
1 'polypeptide(L)'
;MNSKLLKALFLFLSFISLSNICFAEGIDEKINKGFAPIADAWETLVFTSIPITDKLSIPIVLIVLIGGALFFTFYFSFVNIRK
;
A
#
# COMPACT_ATOMS: atom_id res chain seq x y z
N MET A 1 -28.86 -3.48 42.51
CA MET A 1 -28.65 -4.34 41.32
C MET A 1 -28.27 -5.73 41.78
N ASN A 2 -29.08 -6.76 41.50
CA ASN A 2 -28.88 -8.11 42.03
C ASN A 2 -27.55 -8.72 41.52
N SER A 3 -26.71 -9.22 42.42
CA SER A 3 -25.38 -9.77 42.09
C SER A 3 -25.42 -10.95 41.10
N LYS A 4 -26.54 -11.68 41.07
CA LYS A 4 -26.81 -12.74 40.08
C LYS A 4 -26.97 -12.20 38.66
N LEU A 5 -27.60 -11.03 38.53
CA LEU A 5 -27.85 -10.35 37.25
C LEU A 5 -26.56 -9.78 36.67
N LEU A 6 -25.67 -9.26 37.53
CA LEU A 6 -24.35 -8.78 37.12
C LEU A 6 -23.45 -9.91 36.62
N LYS A 7 -23.45 -11.07 37.29
CA LYS A 7 -22.68 -12.25 36.86
C LYS A 7 -23.18 -12.82 35.54
N ALA A 8 -24.50 -12.86 35.33
CA ALA A 8 -25.10 -13.29 34.07
C ALA A 8 -24.74 -12.34 32.91
N LEU A 9 -24.77 -11.02 33.16
CA LEU A 9 -24.37 -10.01 32.18
C LEU A 9 -22.89 -10.13 31.81
N PHE A 10 -22.02 -10.37 32.79
CA PHE A 10 -20.58 -10.57 32.58
C PHE A 10 -20.30 -11.84 31.76
N LEU A 11 -21.01 -12.93 32.04
CA LEU A 11 -20.87 -14.19 31.30
C LEU A 11 -21.35 -14.07 29.85
N PHE A 12 -22.44 -13.33 29.63
CA PHE A 12 -22.95 -13.02 28.29
C PHE A 12 -21.98 -12.15 27.48
N LEU A 13 -21.39 -11.13 28.12
CA LEU A 13 -20.42 -10.26 27.49
C LEU A 13 -19.13 -11.00 27.11
N SER A 14 -18.69 -11.97 27.94
CA SER A 14 -17.56 -12.85 27.63
C SER A 14 -17.84 -13.77 26.43
N PHE A 15 -19.09 -14.20 26.26
CA PHE A 15 -19.54 -15.02 25.12
C PHE A 15 -19.51 -14.24 23.80
N ILE A 16 -19.86 -12.95 23.82
CA ILE A 16 -19.80 -12.08 22.63
C ILE A 16 -18.35 -11.80 22.21
N SER A 17 -17.41 -11.70 23.16
CA SER A 17 -15.99 -11.52 22.83
C SER A 17 -15.39 -12.72 22.09
N LEU A 18 -15.96 -13.93 22.23
CA LEU A 18 -15.45 -15.15 21.58
C LEU A 18 -15.81 -15.24 20.09
N SER A 19 -16.86 -14.54 19.62
CA SER A 19 -17.31 -14.62 18.22
C SER A 19 -16.47 -13.81 17.24
N ASN A 20 -15.59 -12.91 17.73
CA ASN A 20 -14.71 -12.08 16.89
C ASN A 20 -13.42 -12.80 16.45
N ILE A 21 -13.25 -14.09 16.75
CA ILE A 21 -12.00 -14.83 16.51
C ILE A 21 -11.99 -15.56 15.15
N CYS A 22 -13.09 -15.54 14.39
CA CYS A 22 -13.14 -16.21 13.07
C CYS A 22 -12.98 -15.22 11.91
N PHE A 23 -11.77 -14.68 11.74
CA PHE A 23 -11.36 -14.10 10.47
C PHE A 23 -10.78 -15.22 9.61
N ALA A 24 -11.63 -15.88 8.83
CA ALA A 24 -11.14 -16.68 7.72
C ALA A 24 -10.52 -15.71 6.70
N GLU A 25 -9.26 -15.91 6.33
CA GLU A 25 -8.60 -15.10 5.31
C GLU A 25 -9.47 -15.04 4.06
N GLY A 26 -9.94 -13.84 3.73
CA GLY A 26 -10.70 -13.62 2.50
C GLY A 26 -9.86 -13.94 1.27
N ILE A 27 -10.52 -14.19 0.14
CA ILE A 27 -9.83 -14.39 -1.15
C ILE A 27 -8.89 -13.20 -1.43
N ASP A 28 -9.33 -11.99 -1.10
CA ASP A 28 -8.56 -10.75 -1.24
C ASP A 28 -7.26 -10.77 -0.42
N GLU A 29 -7.31 -11.31 0.80
CA GLU A 29 -6.15 -11.36 1.70
C GLU A 29 -5.12 -12.39 1.23
N LYS A 30 -5.60 -13.52 0.69
CA LYS A 30 -4.74 -14.54 0.07
C LYS A 30 -4.05 -14.01 -1.19
N ILE A 31 -4.77 -13.25 -2.02
CA ILE A 31 -4.20 -12.59 -3.20
C ILE A 31 -3.18 -11.53 -2.76
N ASN A 32 -3.52 -10.70 -1.78
CA ASN A 32 -2.62 -9.69 -1.26
C ASN A 32 -1.33 -10.30 -0.72
N LYS A 33 -1.39 -11.41 0.04
CA LYS A 33 -0.19 -12.11 0.53
C LYS A 33 0.68 -12.68 -0.60
N GLY A 34 0.07 -13.15 -1.69
CA GLY A 34 0.80 -13.63 -2.86
C GLY A 34 1.40 -12.50 -3.70
N PHE A 35 0.73 -11.35 -3.78
CA PHE A 35 1.16 -10.21 -4.59
C PHE A 35 2.11 -9.27 -3.85
N ALA A 36 1.99 -9.16 -2.51
CA ALA A 36 2.85 -8.37 -1.64
C ALA A 36 4.35 -8.55 -1.92
N PRO A 37 4.94 -9.77 -1.97
CA PRO A 37 6.38 -9.91 -2.21
C PRO A 37 6.83 -9.38 -3.59
N ILE A 38 5.94 -9.41 -4.58
CA ILE A 38 6.22 -8.87 -5.90
C ILE A 38 6.14 -7.34 -5.85
N ALA A 39 5.06 -6.81 -5.26
CA ALA A 39 4.86 -5.38 -5.08
C ALA A 39 6.02 -4.74 -4.30
N ASP A 40 6.42 -5.33 -3.18
CA ASP A 40 7.51 -4.85 -2.31
C ASP A 40 8.87 -4.83 -3.04
N ALA A 41 9.13 -5.85 -3.87
CA ALA A 41 10.34 -5.92 -4.68
C ALA A 41 10.39 -4.81 -5.73
N TRP A 42 9.28 -4.56 -6.42
CA TRP A 42 9.16 -3.46 -7.37
C TRP A 42 9.24 -2.11 -6.67
N GLU A 43 8.55 -1.95 -5.53
CA GLU A 43 8.57 -0.75 -4.71
C GLU A 43 10.01 -0.37 -4.34
N THR A 44 10.75 -1.30 -3.76
CA THR A 44 12.15 -1.07 -3.36
C THR A 44 13.02 -0.67 -4.56
N LEU A 45 12.83 -1.30 -5.71
CA LEU A 45 13.57 -0.98 -6.92
C LEU A 45 13.27 0.43 -7.44
N VAL A 46 11.99 0.78 -7.55
CA VAL A 46 11.58 2.06 -8.15
C VAL A 46 11.79 3.25 -7.19
N PHE A 47 11.68 3.02 -5.88
CA PHE A 47 11.94 4.01 -4.83
C PHE A 47 13.38 4.00 -4.31
N THR A 48 14.29 3.26 -4.94
CA THR A 48 15.72 3.41 -4.64
C THR A 48 16.14 4.85 -4.94
N SER A 49 16.53 5.57 -3.89
CA SER A 49 16.92 6.99 -3.97
C SER A 49 18.36 7.14 -4.41
N ILE A 50 18.59 7.89 -5.49
CA ILE A 50 19.92 8.26 -5.95
C ILE A 50 20.26 9.65 -5.40
N PRO A 51 21.35 9.81 -4.63
CA PRO A 51 21.79 11.11 -4.16
C PRO A 51 22.36 11.92 -5.34
N ILE A 52 21.75 13.06 -5.64
CA ILE A 52 22.20 13.98 -6.70
C ILE A 52 22.98 15.14 -6.10
N THR A 53 22.65 15.55 -4.87
CA THR A 53 23.34 16.59 -4.12
C THR A 53 23.28 16.25 -2.63
N ASP A 54 24.13 16.87 -1.81
CA ASP A 54 24.20 16.69 -0.35
C ASP A 54 22.85 16.86 0.38
N LYS A 55 21.85 17.46 -0.26
CA LYS A 55 20.51 17.70 0.29
C LYS A 55 19.37 17.14 -0.56
N LEU A 56 19.65 16.56 -1.73
CA LEU A 56 18.62 16.12 -2.66
C LEU A 56 18.85 14.69 -3.13
N SER A 57 17.90 13.83 -2.77
CA SER A 57 17.81 12.45 -3.25
C SER A 57 16.56 12.29 -4.10
N ILE A 58 16.71 11.68 -5.27
CA ILE A 58 15.63 11.50 -6.24
C ILE A 58 15.43 9.99 -6.46
N PRO A 59 14.21 9.45 -6.27
CA PRO A 59 13.93 8.05 -6.57
C PRO A 59 14.04 7.77 -8.06
N ILE A 60 14.52 6.57 -8.41
CA ILE A 60 14.73 6.12 -9.80
C ILE A 60 13.47 6.28 -10.65
N VAL A 61 12.28 6.04 -10.08
CA VAL A 61 11.00 6.19 -10.79
C VAL A 61 10.83 7.56 -11.44
N LEU A 62 11.28 8.63 -10.78
CA LEU A 62 11.17 10.00 -11.32
C LEU A 62 12.06 10.19 -12.53
N ILE A 63 13.26 9.61 -12.53
CA ILE A 63 14.19 9.67 -13.66
C ILE A 63 13.58 8.98 -14.88
N VAL A 64 12.96 7.81 -14.69
CA VAL A 64 12.28 7.07 -15.76
C VAL A 64 11.06 7.84 -16.29
N LEU A 65 10.25 8.41 -15.39
CA LEU A 65 9.09 9.23 -15.76
C LEU A 65 9.48 10.46 -16.58
N ILE A 66 10.51 11.20 -16.15
CA ILE A 66 11.03 12.35 -16.87
C ILE A 66 11.64 11.91 -18.20
N GLY A 67 12.41 10.82 -18.23
CA GLY A 67 12.96 10.25 -19.45
C GLY A 67 11.89 9.87 -20.47
N GLY A 68 10.80 9.24 -20.03
CA GLY A 68 9.64 8.92 -20.86
C GLY A 68 8.93 10.19 -21.37
N ALA A 69 8.72 11.18 -20.50
CA ALA A 69 8.14 12.46 -20.89
C ALA A 69 9.01 13.19 -21.93
N LEU A 70 10.33 13.20 -21.75
CA LEU A 70 11.28 13.76 -22.71
C LEU A 70 11.24 13.00 -24.03
N PHE A 71 11.27 11.67 -23.99
CA PHE A 71 11.16 10.84 -25.19
C PHE A 71 9.88 11.16 -25.98
N PHE A 72 8.71 11.18 -25.33
CA PHE A 72 7.46 11.53 -25.99
C PHE A 72 7.45 12.98 -26.49
N THR A 73 8.07 13.91 -25.76
CA THR A 73 8.19 15.30 -26.18
C THR A 73 9.00 15.44 -27.48
N PHE A 74 10.13 14.73 -27.58
CA PHE A 74 10.94 14.73 -28.80
C PHE A 74 10.29 13.93 -29.93
N TYR A 75 9.73 12.76 -29.64
CA TYR A 75 9.06 11.90 -30.61
C TYR A 75 7.86 12.60 -31.27
N PHE A 76 7.02 13.28 -30.48
CA PHE A 76 5.91 14.08 -30.99
C PHE A 76 6.32 15.49 -31.41
N SER A 77 7.63 15.80 -31.46
CA SER A 77 8.15 17.08 -31.96
C SER A 77 7.48 18.29 -31.30
N PHE A 78 7.30 18.26 -29.98
CA PHE A 78 6.63 19.30 -29.20
C PHE A 78 5.21 19.62 -29.70
N VAL A 79 4.36 18.60 -29.84
CA VAL A 79 2.91 18.80 -30.11
C VAL A 79 2.29 19.84 -29.15
N ASN A 80 2.72 19.89 -27.89
CA ASN A 80 2.24 20.86 -26.89
C ASN A 80 2.72 22.32 -27.12
N ILE A 81 3.68 22.56 -28.02
CA ILE A 81 4.18 23.91 -28.37
C ILE A 81 3.70 24.31 -29.78
N ARG A 82 3.54 23.35 -30.69
CA ARG A 82 3.14 23.60 -32.08
C ARG A 82 1.62 23.71 -32.30
N LYS A 83 0.79 23.36 -31.32
CA LYS A 83 -0.67 23.46 -31.40
C LYS A 83 -1.25 24.05 -30.12
#